data_AF-A0ABD7S570-F1
#
_entry.id   AF-A0ABD7S570-F1
#
_cell.length_a   1.000
_cell.length_b   1.000
_cell.length_c   1.000
_cell.angle_alpha   90.00
_cell.angle_beta   90.00
_cell.angle_gamma   90.00
#
_symmetry.space_group_name_H-M   'P 1'
#
loop_
_entity.id
_entity.type
_entity.pdbx_description
1 polymer ?
#
loop_
_entity_poly.entity_id
_entity_poly.type
_entity_poly.pdbx_seq_one_letter_code
_entity_poly.pdbx_strand_id
1 'polypeptide(L)'
;MSRRLPRCIAATLSLLPLIAAADAPRDRQSILAMQGEYAVDFAFDETVLLKPGYERASAMRSGASEVVIVVEDSARKLVLQHLLVDEKTKHVTKHWRQDWIYEAPQRFEFTAEQTWTVHALAPAVTRGAWTQCVYEVSDAPRYCGTGRWDYADGHPTWTSDLSWRPLPRREYTKRSDYNALSVINRHTLTPSGWTHEQFNTKVLRKPDGTQEAIAREFGINDYRKTTEVEFAPAYAYWKGTQGYWAKVRTRWATFLETPPGLHLKTKPDGMAMIMPMFEQADSVQQGKRVKDAQIDAVFTQWVEVAN
;
A
#
# COMPACT_ATOMS: atom_id res chain seq x y z
N MET A 1 -48.76 40.33 42.49
CA MET A 1 -48.62 38.94 41.99
C MET A 1 -47.69 38.96 40.79
N SER A 2 -46.41 38.60 40.97
CA SER A 2 -45.44 38.50 39.86
C SER A 2 -45.00 37.04 39.72
N ARG A 3 -45.40 36.40 38.61
CA ARG A 3 -45.13 34.99 38.30
C ARG A 3 -43.70 34.87 37.77
N ARG A 4 -42.84 34.10 38.45
CA ARG A 4 -41.53 33.68 37.94
C ARG A 4 -41.73 32.50 36.98
N LEU A 5 -41.28 32.61 35.73
CA LEU A 5 -41.15 31.46 34.83
C LEU A 5 -39.92 30.63 35.21
N PRO A 6 -39.99 29.29 35.16
CA PRO A 6 -38.85 28.43 35.37
C PRO A 6 -37.98 28.40 34.10
N ARG A 7 -36.66 28.61 34.27
CA ARG A 7 -35.66 28.38 33.22
C ARG A 7 -35.46 26.86 33.07
N CYS A 8 -35.99 26.28 32.00
CA CYS A 8 -35.57 24.95 31.56
C CYS A 8 -34.15 25.05 30.97
N ILE A 9 -33.17 24.47 31.65
CA ILE A 9 -31.83 24.25 31.12
C ILE A 9 -31.92 22.99 30.25
N ALA A 10 -31.95 23.17 28.93
CA ALA A 10 -31.80 22.05 28.00
C ALA A 10 -30.32 21.62 28.00
N ALA A 11 -30.02 20.48 28.61
CA ALA A 11 -28.71 19.85 28.49
C ALA A 11 -28.59 19.22 27.09
N THR A 12 -27.85 19.87 26.20
CA THR A 12 -27.43 19.28 24.92
C THR A 12 -26.42 18.17 25.20
N LEU A 13 -26.87 16.91 25.23
CA LEU A 13 -25.96 15.76 25.12
C LEU A 13 -25.30 15.82 23.74
N SER A 14 -24.02 16.22 23.72
CA SER A 14 -23.19 16.08 22.53
C SER A 14 -22.81 14.60 22.42
N LEU A 15 -23.40 13.91 21.45
CA LEU A 15 -22.95 12.58 21.00
C LEU A 15 -21.57 12.75 20.35
N LEU A 16 -20.52 12.81 21.17
CA LEU A 16 -19.16 12.59 20.68
C LEU A 16 -19.10 11.15 20.19
N PRO A 17 -18.64 10.89 18.95
CA PRO A 17 -18.44 9.53 18.49
C PRO A 17 -17.48 8.84 19.47
N LEU A 18 -17.92 7.71 20.02
CA LEU A 18 -17.07 6.85 20.83
C LEU A 18 -15.97 6.33 19.91
N ILE A 19 -14.79 6.97 19.92
CA ILE A 19 -13.61 6.37 19.33
C ILE A 19 -13.33 5.14 20.19
N ALA A 20 -13.62 3.95 19.64
CA ALA A 20 -13.32 2.70 20.31
C ALA A 20 -11.85 2.73 20.75
N ALA A 21 -11.57 2.30 21.99
CA ALA A 21 -10.21 2.24 22.48
C ALA A 21 -9.38 1.34 21.56
N ALA A 22 -8.18 1.78 21.22
CA ALA A 22 -7.29 1.01 20.35
C ALA A 22 -6.97 -0.35 20.98
N ASP A 23 -7.11 -1.42 20.18
CA ASP A 23 -6.86 -2.81 20.58
C ASP A 23 -5.77 -3.40 19.68
N ALA A 24 -4.52 -3.06 19.98
CA ALA A 24 -3.37 -3.44 19.15
C ALA A 24 -3.25 -4.97 18.93
N PRO A 25 -3.51 -5.84 19.93
CA PRO A 25 -3.57 -7.28 19.70
C PRO A 25 -4.64 -7.71 18.69
N ARG A 26 -5.86 -7.16 18.77
CA ARG A 26 -6.96 -7.47 17.84
C ARG A 26 -6.67 -6.94 16.44
N ASP A 27 -6.10 -5.75 16.33
CA ASP A 27 -5.67 -5.16 15.06
C ASP A 27 -4.61 -6.02 14.38
N ARG A 28 -3.61 -6.47 15.16
CA ARG A 28 -2.58 -7.39 14.68
C ARG A 28 -3.19 -8.70 14.17
N GLN A 29 -4.16 -9.28 14.88
CA GLN A 29 -4.88 -10.47 14.41
C GLN A 29 -5.63 -10.21 13.11
N SER A 30 -6.24 -9.03 12.96
CA SER A 30 -6.98 -8.67 11.74
C SER A 30 -6.05 -8.52 10.52
N ILE A 31 -4.85 -7.96 10.71
CA ILE A 31 -3.83 -7.90 9.66
C ILE A 31 -3.33 -9.31 9.31
N LEU A 32 -3.04 -10.15 10.31
CA LEU A 32 -2.59 -11.53 10.07
C LEU A 32 -3.65 -12.37 9.36
N ALA A 33 -4.93 -12.10 9.57
CA ALA A 33 -6.02 -12.79 8.86
C ALA A 33 -6.05 -12.53 7.34
N MET A 34 -5.30 -11.55 6.84
CA MET A 34 -5.11 -11.33 5.39
C MET A 34 -4.15 -12.35 4.74
N GLN A 35 -3.45 -13.17 5.52
CA GLN A 35 -2.61 -14.24 4.99
C GLN A 35 -3.48 -15.35 4.36
N GLY A 36 -3.00 -15.96 3.27
CA GLY A 36 -3.69 -17.07 2.63
C GLY A 36 -3.50 -17.13 1.12
N GLU A 37 -4.28 -17.99 0.49
CA GLU A 37 -4.26 -18.28 -0.95
C GLU A 37 -5.55 -17.78 -1.58
N TYR A 38 -5.43 -16.95 -2.63
CA TYR A 38 -6.55 -16.16 -3.13
C TYR A 38 -6.66 -16.20 -4.66
N ALA A 39 -7.90 -16.31 -5.13
CA ALA A 39 -8.29 -15.75 -6.42
C ALA A 39 -8.61 -14.26 -6.19
N VAL A 40 -8.00 -13.38 -6.98
CA VAL A 40 -8.09 -11.93 -6.80
C VAL A 40 -8.74 -11.31 -8.02
N ASP A 41 -9.80 -10.54 -7.79
CA ASP A 41 -10.43 -9.71 -8.81
C ASP A 41 -10.08 -8.23 -8.59
N PHE A 42 -9.71 -7.54 -9.66
CA PHE A 42 -9.39 -6.12 -9.66
C PHE A 42 -10.42 -5.37 -10.51
N ALA A 43 -11.09 -4.39 -9.91
CA ALA A 43 -12.05 -3.54 -10.61
C ALA A 43 -11.82 -2.06 -10.28
N PHE A 44 -11.68 -1.23 -11.31
CA PHE A 44 -11.51 0.21 -11.18
C PHE A 44 -12.50 0.96 -12.09
N ASP A 45 -13.24 1.91 -11.50
CA ASP A 45 -14.27 2.67 -12.18
C ASP A 45 -14.18 4.15 -11.83
N GLU A 46 -14.14 5.01 -12.86
CA GLU A 46 -14.29 6.44 -12.68
C GLU A 46 -15.73 6.81 -12.32
N THR A 47 -15.92 7.39 -11.14
CA THR A 47 -17.23 7.63 -10.55
C THR A 47 -17.67 9.08 -10.71
N VAL A 48 -16.77 10.03 -10.43
CA VAL A 48 -17.05 11.47 -10.48
C VAL A 48 -16.09 12.17 -11.43
N LEU A 49 -16.61 12.85 -12.45
CA LEU A 49 -15.80 13.62 -13.39
C LEU A 49 -15.65 15.05 -12.83
N LEU A 50 -14.42 15.49 -12.62
CA LEU A 50 -14.12 16.76 -11.94
C LEU A 50 -13.61 17.83 -12.90
N LYS A 51 -12.91 17.42 -13.95
CA LYS A 51 -12.42 18.32 -15.00
C LYS A 51 -13.51 18.65 -16.02
N PRO A 52 -13.78 19.94 -16.32
CA PRO A 52 -14.71 20.32 -17.37
C PRO A 52 -14.34 19.70 -18.72
N GLY A 53 -15.34 19.12 -19.41
CA GLY A 53 -15.15 18.50 -20.73
C GLY A 53 -14.36 17.19 -20.71
N TYR A 54 -14.03 16.64 -19.53
CA TYR A 54 -13.38 15.33 -19.44
C TYR A 54 -14.37 14.20 -19.71
N GLU A 55 -13.98 13.28 -20.60
CA GLU A 55 -14.73 12.06 -20.88
C GLU A 55 -14.27 10.92 -19.98
N ARG A 56 -15.23 10.19 -19.42
CA ARG A 56 -14.96 9.06 -18.51
C ARG A 56 -14.13 8.00 -19.23
N ALA A 57 -13.01 7.60 -18.63
CA ALA A 57 -12.21 6.48 -19.11
C ALA A 57 -12.96 5.15 -18.91
N SER A 58 -12.72 4.17 -19.78
CA SER A 58 -13.32 2.85 -19.67
C SER A 58 -12.94 2.16 -18.36
N ALA A 59 -13.90 1.43 -17.79
CA ALA A 59 -13.68 0.61 -16.61
C ALA A 59 -12.55 -0.42 -16.85
N MET A 60 -11.74 -0.66 -15.82
CA MET A 60 -10.67 -1.66 -15.87
C MET A 60 -11.06 -2.87 -15.04
N ARG A 61 -10.89 -4.05 -15.63
CA ARG A 61 -11.13 -5.35 -15.00
C ARG A 61 -9.94 -6.26 -15.28
N SER A 62 -9.46 -6.96 -14.27
CA SER A 62 -8.45 -8.02 -14.40
C SER A 62 -8.55 -8.96 -13.20
N GLY A 63 -7.91 -10.12 -13.27
CA GLY A 63 -7.80 -11.03 -12.13
C GLY A 63 -6.40 -11.63 -12.04
N ALA A 64 -6.10 -12.24 -10.90
CA ALA A 64 -4.85 -12.95 -10.67
C ALA A 64 -5.00 -14.00 -9.56
N SER A 65 -4.04 -14.92 -9.47
CA SER A 65 -3.95 -15.90 -8.40
C SER A 65 -2.76 -15.53 -7.51
N GLU A 66 -3.03 -15.24 -6.24
CA GLU A 66 -2.07 -14.61 -5.32
C GLU A 66 -2.04 -15.32 -3.97
N VAL A 67 -0.83 -15.60 -3.47
CA VAL A 67 -0.63 -16.02 -2.08
C VAL A 67 -0.04 -14.86 -1.27
N VAL A 68 -0.57 -14.68 -0.06
CA VAL A 68 -0.11 -13.70 0.93
C VAL A 68 0.56 -14.45 2.08
N ILE A 69 1.84 -14.18 2.27
CA ILE A 69 2.66 -14.83 3.30
C ILE A 69 3.15 -13.82 4.33
N VAL A 70 3.25 -14.26 5.58
CA VAL A 70 3.83 -13.48 6.68
C VAL A 70 5.36 -13.59 6.62
N VAL A 71 6.03 -12.45 6.55
CA VAL A 71 7.50 -12.33 6.48
C VAL A 71 8.10 -11.87 7.80
N GLU A 72 7.40 -11.01 8.51
CA GLU A 72 7.75 -10.54 9.84
C GLU A 72 6.50 -10.51 10.69
N ASP A 73 6.61 -11.02 11.90
CA ASP A 73 5.56 -10.97 12.89
C ASP A 73 6.13 -10.58 14.26
N SER A 74 5.97 -9.31 14.63
CA SER A 74 6.35 -8.78 15.93
C SER A 74 5.20 -8.00 16.56
N ALA A 75 5.34 -7.62 17.82
CA ALA A 75 4.31 -6.89 18.56
C ALA A 75 3.95 -5.53 17.92
N ARG A 76 4.89 -4.89 17.20
CA ARG A 76 4.71 -3.54 16.64
C ARG A 76 4.87 -3.48 15.12
N LYS A 77 5.23 -4.59 14.48
CA LYS A 77 5.47 -4.64 13.04
C LYS A 77 5.04 -5.97 12.46
N LEU A 78 4.25 -5.92 11.39
CA LEU A 78 3.94 -7.06 10.53
C LEU A 78 4.41 -6.74 9.11
N VAL A 79 4.92 -7.74 8.40
CA VAL A 79 5.24 -7.63 6.98
C VAL A 79 4.56 -8.75 6.23
N LEU A 80 3.72 -8.41 5.27
CA LEU A 80 3.05 -9.37 4.39
C LEU A 80 3.61 -9.23 2.97
N GLN A 81 4.03 -10.35 2.39
CA GLN A 81 4.51 -10.44 1.02
C GLN A 81 3.45 -11.11 0.15
N HIS A 82 3.18 -10.52 -0.99
CA HIS A 82 2.24 -11.03 -1.98
C HIS A 82 3.01 -11.64 -3.16
N LEU A 83 2.65 -12.84 -3.57
CA LEU A 83 3.27 -13.57 -4.66
C LEU A 83 2.20 -14.02 -5.64
N LEU A 84 2.33 -13.60 -6.89
CA LEU A 84 1.46 -14.04 -7.97
C LEU A 84 1.93 -15.37 -8.54
N VAL A 85 0.98 -16.22 -8.92
CA VAL A 85 1.22 -17.48 -9.63
C VAL A 85 0.46 -17.44 -10.95
N ASP A 86 1.17 -17.58 -12.06
CA ASP A 86 0.54 -17.89 -13.34
C ASP A 86 0.19 -19.38 -13.38
N GLU A 87 -1.09 -19.71 -13.46
CA GLU A 87 -1.57 -21.09 -13.31
C GLU A 87 -1.10 -22.03 -14.42
N LYS A 88 -0.88 -21.50 -15.62
CA LYS A 88 -0.52 -22.29 -16.82
C LYS A 88 0.97 -22.60 -16.85
N THR A 89 1.80 -21.58 -16.61
CA THR A 89 3.25 -21.67 -16.70
C THR A 89 3.91 -21.98 -15.36
N LYS A 90 3.17 -21.86 -14.25
CA LYS A 90 3.67 -21.93 -12.87
C LYS A 90 4.72 -20.87 -12.54
N HIS A 91 4.84 -19.83 -13.39
CA HIS A 91 5.72 -18.71 -13.14
C HIS A 91 5.26 -17.94 -11.90
N VAL A 92 6.22 -17.56 -11.06
CA VAL A 92 5.97 -16.79 -9.84
C VAL A 92 6.50 -15.39 -10.02
N THR A 93 5.67 -14.40 -9.70
CA THR A 93 6.10 -13.00 -9.62
C THR A 93 5.99 -12.52 -8.18
N LYS A 94 7.10 -12.04 -7.60
CA LYS A 94 7.04 -11.26 -6.35
C LYS A 94 6.31 -9.96 -6.65
N HIS A 95 5.08 -9.82 -6.15
CA HIS A 95 4.16 -8.80 -6.62
C HIS A 95 4.28 -7.50 -5.83
N TRP A 96 3.80 -7.46 -4.59
CA TRP A 96 3.88 -6.28 -3.74
C TRP A 96 4.07 -6.70 -2.29
N ARG A 97 4.50 -5.75 -1.47
CA ARG A 97 4.71 -5.95 -0.04
C ARG A 97 3.95 -4.88 0.72
N GLN A 98 3.41 -5.25 1.87
CA GLN A 98 2.82 -4.33 2.82
C GLN A 98 3.49 -4.49 4.19
N ASP A 99 4.03 -3.39 4.69
CA ASP A 99 4.57 -3.28 6.05
C ASP A 99 3.53 -2.55 6.90
N TRP A 100 3.20 -3.11 8.06
CA TRP A 100 2.27 -2.54 9.02
C TRP A 100 3.00 -2.20 10.30
N ILE A 101 2.98 -0.94 10.71
CA ILE A 101 3.74 -0.44 11.86
C ILE A 101 2.77 0.21 12.86
N TYR A 102 2.73 -0.32 14.08
CA TYR A 102 1.88 0.19 15.16
C TYR A 102 2.50 1.44 15.80
N GLU A 103 1.70 2.51 15.83
CA GLU A 103 2.10 3.85 16.28
C GLU A 103 3.42 4.31 15.66
N ALA A 104 3.52 4.22 14.33
CA ALA A 104 4.72 4.57 13.58
C ALA A 104 5.20 6.00 13.92
N PRO A 105 6.50 6.22 14.22
CA PRO A 105 7.00 7.56 14.52
C PRO A 105 7.23 8.40 13.26
N GLN A 106 7.28 7.76 12.09
CA GLN A 106 7.52 8.38 10.80
C GLN A 106 6.95 7.51 9.68
N ARG A 107 6.81 8.08 8.48
CA ARG A 107 6.52 7.36 7.23
C ARG A 107 7.12 8.08 6.04
N PHE A 108 7.27 7.39 4.91
CA PHE A 108 7.58 8.04 3.64
C PHE A 108 6.30 8.46 2.91
N GLU A 109 6.36 9.54 2.14
CA GLU A 109 5.25 10.04 1.32
C GLU A 109 5.72 10.35 -0.09
N PHE A 110 4.91 9.99 -1.10
CA PHE A 110 5.20 10.33 -2.49
C PHE A 110 4.96 11.82 -2.75
N THR A 111 6.00 12.54 -3.17
CA THR A 111 5.93 13.98 -3.42
C THR A 111 5.68 14.29 -4.89
N ALA A 112 6.60 13.96 -5.78
CA ALA A 112 6.49 14.10 -7.23
C ALA A 112 7.64 13.36 -7.90
N GLU A 113 7.58 13.15 -9.22
CA GLU A 113 8.76 12.79 -10.04
C GLU A 113 9.63 11.67 -9.44
N GLN A 114 9.01 10.57 -9.04
CA GLN A 114 9.71 9.45 -8.38
C GLN A 114 10.52 9.83 -7.12
N THR A 115 9.99 10.78 -6.34
CA THR A 115 10.56 11.21 -5.07
C THR A 115 9.64 10.82 -3.91
N TRP A 116 10.25 10.33 -2.85
CA TRP A 116 9.61 10.03 -1.58
C TRP A 116 10.39 10.67 -0.45
N THR A 117 9.70 11.47 0.36
CA THR A 117 10.29 12.12 1.52
C THR A 117 9.83 11.48 2.81
N VAL A 118 10.73 11.39 3.80
CA VAL A 118 10.43 10.82 5.11
C VAL A 118 9.96 11.91 6.05
N HIS A 119 8.78 11.71 6.65
CA HIS A 119 8.13 12.65 7.55
C HIS A 119 7.94 12.04 8.93
N ALA A 120 8.31 12.79 9.96
CA ALA A 120 7.92 12.47 11.33
C ALA A 120 6.40 12.61 11.50
N LEU A 121 5.80 11.67 12.23
CA LEU A 121 4.38 11.67 12.54
C LEU A 121 4.17 12.09 14.00
N ALA A 122 3.24 13.01 14.22
CA ALA A 122 2.89 13.42 15.57
C ALA A 122 2.29 12.23 16.35
N PRO A 123 2.72 11.96 17.61
CA PRO A 123 2.17 10.86 18.41
C PRO A 123 0.65 10.92 18.58
N ALA A 124 0.06 12.12 18.54
CA ALA A 124 -1.40 12.29 18.60
C ALA A 124 -2.13 11.68 17.39
N VAL A 125 -1.49 11.65 16.22
CA VAL A 125 -2.03 11.03 15.00
C VAL A 125 -1.91 9.51 15.09
N THR A 126 -0.77 9.02 15.57
CA THR A 126 -0.40 7.61 15.45
C THR A 126 -0.76 6.76 16.67
N ARG A 127 -1.06 7.37 17.82
CA ARG A 127 -1.47 6.64 19.04
C ARG A 127 -2.63 5.71 18.74
N GLY A 128 -2.48 4.42 18.97
CA GLY A 128 -3.51 3.42 18.68
C GLY A 128 -3.82 3.21 17.19
N ALA A 129 -2.94 3.64 16.29
CA ALA A 129 -3.13 3.52 14.84
C ALA A 129 -2.05 2.63 14.22
N TRP A 130 -2.37 2.05 13.07
CA TRP A 130 -1.44 1.29 12.25
C TRP A 130 -1.13 2.07 10.98
N THR A 131 0.15 2.15 10.64
CA THR A 131 0.61 2.70 9.36
C THR A 131 0.92 1.56 8.40
N GLN A 132 0.22 1.50 7.28
CA GLN A 132 0.51 0.59 6.18
C GLN A 132 1.44 1.31 5.20
N CYS A 133 2.58 0.70 4.87
CA CYS A 133 3.49 1.13 3.81
C CYS A 133 3.57 0.06 2.73
N VAL A 134 3.33 0.45 1.49
CA VAL A 134 3.24 -0.43 0.32
C VAL A 134 4.45 -0.26 -0.58
N TYR A 135 4.98 -1.38 -1.05
CA TYR A 135 6.16 -1.47 -1.91
C TYR A 135 5.86 -2.33 -3.15
N GLU A 136 6.50 -2.01 -4.26
CA GLU A 136 6.31 -2.73 -5.53
C GLU A 136 7.18 -3.99 -5.67
N VAL A 137 7.21 -4.57 -6.87
CA VAL A 137 7.86 -5.86 -7.16
C VAL A 137 9.35 -5.88 -6.72
N SER A 138 10.06 -4.76 -6.91
CA SER A 138 11.47 -4.54 -6.54
C SER A 138 11.70 -4.07 -5.10
N ASP A 139 10.63 -4.03 -4.29
CA ASP A 139 10.60 -3.38 -2.97
C ASP A 139 10.80 -1.85 -2.98
N ALA A 140 10.77 -1.19 -4.14
CA ALA A 140 10.74 0.28 -4.20
C ALA A 140 9.45 0.84 -3.55
N PRO A 141 9.51 2.01 -2.89
CA PRO A 141 8.37 2.58 -2.17
C PRO A 141 7.23 2.93 -3.13
N ARG A 142 5.98 2.70 -2.71
CA ARG A 142 4.81 3.23 -3.40
C ARG A 142 4.13 4.31 -2.59
N TYR A 143 3.58 3.94 -1.44
CA TYR A 143 2.85 4.87 -0.57
C TYR A 143 2.78 4.36 0.87
N CYS A 144 2.51 5.25 1.81
CA CYS A 144 2.10 4.90 3.17
C CYS A 144 0.79 5.60 3.51
N GLY A 145 -0.01 4.98 4.37
CA GLY A 145 -1.20 5.57 4.98
C GLY A 145 -1.34 5.13 6.43
N THR A 146 -1.77 6.04 7.31
CA THR A 146 -1.97 5.80 8.73
C THR A 146 -3.46 5.75 9.03
N GLY A 147 -3.91 4.68 9.65
CA GLY A 147 -5.33 4.41 9.84
C GLY A 147 -5.62 3.63 11.10
N ARG A 148 -6.92 3.43 11.36
CA ARG A 148 -7.41 2.70 12.53
C ARG A 148 -8.34 1.59 12.08
N TRP A 149 -8.35 0.52 12.85
CA TRP A 149 -9.32 -0.54 12.74
C TRP A 149 -10.62 -0.12 13.43
N ASP A 150 -11.73 -0.36 12.75
CA ASP A 150 -13.07 -0.33 13.29
C ASP A 150 -13.64 -1.76 13.22
N TYR A 151 -14.39 -2.12 14.24
CA TYR A 151 -15.01 -3.45 14.39
C TYR A 151 -16.52 -3.36 14.54
N ALA A 152 -17.10 -2.17 14.32
CA ALA A 152 -18.53 -1.99 14.24
C ALA A 152 -19.16 -3.01 13.27
N ASP A 153 -20.38 -3.43 13.58
CA ASP A 153 -21.20 -4.32 12.76
C ASP A 153 -20.57 -5.69 12.40
N GLY A 154 -19.51 -6.10 13.10
CA GLY A 154 -18.86 -7.39 12.91
C GLY A 154 -17.97 -7.48 11.66
N HIS A 155 -17.59 -6.33 11.08
CA HIS A 155 -16.77 -6.25 9.87
C HIS A 155 -15.45 -5.51 10.16
N PRO A 156 -14.38 -6.23 10.58
CA PRO A 156 -13.08 -5.61 10.84
C PRO A 156 -12.59 -4.82 9.63
N THR A 157 -12.47 -3.51 9.80
CA THR A 157 -12.20 -2.56 8.72
C THR A 157 -11.13 -1.56 9.12
N TRP A 158 -10.00 -1.54 8.42
CA TRP A 158 -9.00 -0.48 8.55
C TRP A 158 -9.20 0.57 7.48
N THR A 159 -9.22 1.86 7.83
CA THR A 159 -9.26 2.96 6.84
C THR A 159 -8.09 3.91 7.07
N SER A 160 -7.32 4.21 6.01
CA SER A 160 -6.21 5.15 6.05
C SER A 160 -6.66 6.61 6.07
N ASP A 161 -5.77 7.50 6.49
CA ASP A 161 -5.80 8.90 6.10
C ASP A 161 -5.58 9.08 4.58
N LEU A 162 -5.76 10.31 4.11
CA LEU A 162 -5.48 10.67 2.72
C LEU A 162 -3.97 10.65 2.48
N SER A 163 -3.54 9.92 1.46
CA SER A 163 -2.12 9.77 1.09
C SER A 163 -1.90 9.95 -0.41
N TRP A 164 -0.64 10.15 -0.79
CA TRP A 164 -0.23 10.29 -2.19
C TRP A 164 0.51 9.06 -2.66
N ARG A 165 0.30 8.69 -3.93
CA ARG A 165 1.01 7.58 -4.56
C ARG A 165 1.32 7.84 -6.04
N PRO A 166 2.40 7.23 -6.57
CA PRO A 166 2.69 7.28 -7.99
C PRO A 166 1.63 6.54 -8.80
N LEU A 167 1.60 6.78 -10.11
CA LEU A 167 0.73 6.05 -11.02
C LEU A 167 1.05 4.56 -11.01
N PRO A 168 0.05 3.67 -10.94
CA PRO A 168 0.24 2.25 -11.22
C PRO A 168 0.45 2.01 -12.71
N ARG A 169 1.05 0.86 -13.05
CA ARG A 169 1.34 0.45 -14.44
C ARG A 169 0.16 0.56 -15.39
N ARG A 170 -1.04 0.18 -14.94
CA ARG A 170 -2.26 0.27 -15.76
C ARG A 170 -2.56 1.71 -16.24
N GLU A 171 -2.07 2.71 -15.52
CA GLU A 171 -2.28 4.13 -15.81
C GLU A 171 -1.14 4.69 -16.65
N TYR A 172 0.12 4.64 -16.17
CA TYR A 172 1.24 5.30 -16.87
C TYR A 172 1.55 4.70 -18.26
N THR A 173 1.06 3.49 -18.56
CA THR A 173 1.22 2.88 -19.90
C THR A 173 0.14 3.31 -20.90
N LYS A 174 -0.98 3.86 -20.42
CA LYS A 174 -2.16 4.17 -21.23
C LYS A 174 -2.55 5.65 -21.18
N ARG A 175 -2.10 6.37 -20.15
CA ARG A 175 -2.55 7.71 -19.81
C ARG A 175 -1.39 8.62 -19.50
N SER A 176 -1.59 9.89 -19.82
CA SER A 176 -0.62 10.99 -19.64
C SER A 176 -1.27 12.27 -19.13
N ASP A 177 -2.57 12.24 -18.81
CA ASP A 177 -3.37 13.40 -18.44
C ASP A 177 -3.32 13.76 -16.95
N TYR A 178 -2.63 12.95 -16.14
CA TYR A 178 -2.37 13.19 -14.73
C TYR A 178 -1.09 12.46 -14.26
N ASN A 179 -0.57 12.82 -13.08
CA ASN A 179 0.73 12.32 -12.60
C ASN A 179 0.77 11.95 -11.10
N ALA A 180 -0.35 12.07 -10.38
CA ALA A 180 -0.47 11.60 -9.00
C ALA A 180 -1.87 11.07 -8.69
N LEU A 181 -1.95 10.18 -7.70
CA LEU A 181 -3.20 9.74 -7.09
C LEU A 181 -3.24 10.19 -5.64
N SER A 182 -4.34 10.84 -5.26
CA SER A 182 -4.70 11.10 -3.85
C SER A 182 -5.68 10.03 -3.39
N VAL A 183 -5.36 9.29 -2.33
CA VAL A 183 -6.04 8.02 -2.03
C VAL A 183 -6.32 7.84 -0.55
N ILE A 184 -7.53 7.37 -0.26
CA ILE A 184 -7.88 6.69 1.00
C ILE A 184 -7.99 5.20 0.68
N ASN A 185 -7.27 4.38 1.44
CA ASN A 185 -7.32 2.92 1.33
C ASN A 185 -8.16 2.38 2.48
N ARG A 186 -8.98 1.37 2.19
CA ARG A 186 -9.72 0.63 3.20
C ARG A 186 -9.54 -0.87 3.01
N HIS A 187 -9.16 -1.56 4.09
CA HIS A 187 -9.09 -3.02 4.10
C HIS A 187 -10.19 -3.57 4.98
N THR A 188 -10.99 -4.49 4.45
CA THR A 188 -12.11 -5.09 5.18
C THR A 188 -12.01 -6.60 5.14
N LEU A 189 -12.01 -7.25 6.31
CA LEU A 189 -12.09 -8.71 6.37
C LEU A 189 -13.50 -9.18 6.01
N THR A 190 -13.58 -10.24 5.21
CA THR A 190 -14.84 -10.88 4.81
C THR A 190 -14.85 -12.34 5.28
N PRO A 191 -16.02 -13.01 5.31
CA PRO A 191 -16.07 -14.44 5.64
C PRO A 191 -15.20 -15.32 4.72
N SER A 192 -15.03 -14.90 3.46
CA SER A 192 -14.30 -15.64 2.42
C SER A 192 -12.89 -15.11 2.14
N GLY A 193 -12.43 -14.07 2.83
CA GLY A 193 -11.13 -13.45 2.56
C GLY A 193 -11.09 -11.99 3.03
N TRP A 194 -10.76 -11.06 2.14
CA TRP A 194 -10.71 -9.63 2.45
C TRP A 194 -10.76 -8.76 1.20
N THR A 195 -11.13 -7.49 1.35
CA THR A 195 -11.12 -6.52 0.25
C THR A 195 -10.15 -5.39 0.53
N HIS A 196 -9.62 -4.81 -0.55
CA HIS A 196 -8.90 -3.55 -0.55
C HIS A 196 -9.63 -2.54 -1.43
N GLU A 197 -10.37 -1.65 -0.78
CA GLU A 197 -11.10 -0.55 -1.41
C GLU A 197 -10.20 0.69 -1.50
N GLN A 198 -10.27 1.38 -2.62
CA GLN A 198 -9.41 2.51 -2.96
C GLN A 198 -10.26 3.66 -3.45
N PHE A 199 -10.34 4.72 -2.65
CA PHE A 199 -11.03 5.96 -3.00
C PHE A 199 -10.00 6.90 -3.61
N ASN A 200 -9.86 6.83 -4.93
CA ASN A 200 -8.85 7.54 -5.68
C ASN A 200 -9.38 8.89 -6.19
N THR A 201 -8.55 9.92 -6.13
CA THR A 201 -8.68 11.11 -6.99
C THR A 201 -7.46 11.17 -7.91
N LYS A 202 -7.70 11.21 -9.22
CA LYS A 202 -6.68 11.42 -10.25
C LYS A 202 -6.35 12.90 -10.31
N VAL A 203 -5.07 13.24 -10.11
CA VAL A 203 -4.62 14.64 -9.98
C VAL A 203 -3.45 14.90 -10.92
N LEU A 204 -3.58 15.93 -11.75
CA LEU A 204 -2.46 16.52 -12.48
C LEU A 204 -1.83 17.60 -11.60
N ARG A 205 -0.59 17.37 -11.18
CA ARG A 205 0.25 18.34 -10.47
C ARG A 205 1.13 19.05 -11.50
N LYS A 206 1.05 20.38 -11.55
CA LYS A 206 1.76 21.20 -12.53
C LYS A 206 3.06 21.75 -11.94
N PRO A 207 4.06 22.09 -12.78
CA PRO A 207 5.33 22.65 -12.31
C PRO A 207 5.20 23.96 -11.53
N ASP A 208 4.12 24.71 -11.75
CA ASP A 208 3.80 25.95 -11.02
C ASP A 208 3.21 25.71 -9.62
N GLY A 209 3.11 24.45 -9.19
CA GLY A 209 2.54 24.04 -7.90
C GLY A 209 1.03 23.90 -7.90
N THR A 210 0.34 24.30 -8.98
CA THR A 210 -1.12 24.14 -9.07
C THR A 210 -1.51 22.67 -9.32
N GLN A 211 -2.72 22.32 -8.91
CA GLN A 211 -3.25 20.96 -9.05
C GLN A 211 -4.61 21.01 -9.73
N GLU A 212 -4.85 20.03 -10.60
CA GLU A 212 -6.12 19.87 -11.31
C GLU A 212 -6.64 18.45 -11.08
N ALA A 213 -7.79 18.34 -10.42
CA ALA A 213 -8.44 17.05 -10.22
C ALA A 213 -9.18 16.65 -11.51
N ILE A 214 -8.87 15.46 -12.03
CA ILE A 214 -9.42 14.96 -13.29
C ILE A 214 -10.73 14.22 -13.04
N ALA A 215 -10.66 13.17 -12.21
CA ALA A 215 -11.80 12.35 -11.84
C ALA A 215 -11.56 11.64 -10.50
N ARG A 216 -12.64 11.26 -9.82
CA ARG A 216 -12.61 10.24 -8.76
C ARG A 216 -12.79 8.87 -9.36
N GLU A 217 -12.12 7.89 -8.78
CA GLU A 217 -12.24 6.48 -9.11
C GLU A 217 -12.46 5.68 -7.83
N PHE A 218 -13.38 4.72 -7.89
CA PHE A 218 -13.44 3.65 -6.90
C PHE A 218 -12.71 2.44 -7.48
N GLY A 219 -11.69 1.98 -6.75
CA GLY A 219 -10.99 0.74 -7.02
C GLY A 219 -11.30 -0.29 -5.94
N ILE A 220 -11.46 -1.55 -6.33
CA ILE A 220 -11.57 -2.66 -5.40
C ILE A 220 -10.69 -3.81 -5.87
N ASN A 221 -9.88 -4.33 -4.94
CA ASN A 221 -9.26 -5.63 -5.07
C ASN A 221 -10.02 -6.58 -4.13
N ASP A 222 -10.63 -7.63 -4.66
CA ASP A 222 -11.37 -8.62 -3.87
C ASP A 222 -10.54 -9.91 -3.77
N TYR A 223 -10.04 -10.22 -2.57
CA TYR A 223 -9.24 -11.41 -2.28
C TYR A 223 -10.15 -12.50 -1.74
N ARG A 224 -10.52 -13.47 -2.60
CA ARG A 224 -11.38 -14.59 -2.24
C ARG A 224 -10.54 -15.85 -2.06
N LYS A 225 -10.62 -16.47 -0.88
CA LYS A 225 -9.91 -17.71 -0.59
C LYS A 225 -10.24 -18.76 -1.63
N THR A 226 -9.23 -19.47 -2.11
CA THR A 226 -9.39 -20.51 -3.12
C THR A 226 -8.59 -21.76 -2.75
N THR A 227 -9.07 -22.91 -3.22
CA THR A 227 -8.34 -24.17 -3.24
C THR A 227 -8.16 -24.69 -4.68
N GLU A 228 -8.53 -23.88 -5.67
CA GLU A 228 -8.52 -24.26 -7.09
C GLU A 228 -7.15 -24.04 -7.74
N VAL A 229 -6.24 -23.33 -7.06
CA VAL A 229 -4.92 -22.95 -7.56
C VAL A 229 -3.82 -23.61 -6.74
N GLU A 230 -2.85 -24.19 -7.43
CA GLU A 230 -1.64 -24.78 -6.82
C GLU A 230 -0.58 -23.71 -6.53
N PHE A 231 -0.43 -23.32 -5.25
CA PHE A 231 0.52 -22.29 -4.81
C PHE A 231 1.90 -22.82 -4.39
N ALA A 232 2.15 -24.14 -4.49
CA ALA A 232 3.46 -24.74 -4.20
C ALA A 232 4.66 -24.02 -4.88
N PRO A 233 4.57 -23.57 -6.15
CA PRO A 233 5.64 -22.79 -6.77
C PRO A 233 5.98 -21.49 -6.03
N ALA A 234 4.98 -20.77 -5.53
CA ALA A 234 5.19 -19.51 -4.82
C ALA A 234 5.93 -19.72 -3.49
N TYR A 235 5.55 -20.74 -2.72
CA TYR A 235 6.25 -21.10 -1.50
C TYR A 235 7.69 -21.55 -1.77
N ALA A 236 7.92 -22.32 -2.85
CA ALA A 236 9.26 -22.73 -3.25
C ALA A 236 10.13 -21.54 -3.66
N TYR A 237 9.58 -20.62 -4.48
CA TYR A 237 10.25 -19.38 -4.86
C TYR A 237 10.62 -18.54 -3.63
N TRP A 238 9.67 -18.32 -2.71
CA TRP A 238 9.95 -17.54 -1.51
C TRP A 238 11.02 -18.17 -0.64
N LYS A 239 10.92 -19.48 -0.38
CA LYS A 239 11.91 -20.22 0.40
C LYS A 239 13.32 -20.05 -0.17
N GLY A 240 13.45 -20.08 -1.51
CA GLY A 240 14.73 -19.93 -2.21
C GLY A 240 15.26 -18.49 -2.25
N THR A 241 14.40 -17.47 -2.20
CA THR A 241 14.78 -16.07 -2.49
C THR A 241 14.62 -15.11 -1.32
N GLN A 242 13.92 -15.47 -0.24
CA GLN A 242 13.60 -14.57 0.88
C GLN A 242 14.83 -13.90 1.51
N GLY A 243 15.97 -14.62 1.58
CA GLY A 243 17.22 -14.07 2.11
C GLY A 243 17.83 -13.00 1.19
N TYR A 244 17.69 -13.15 -0.12
CA TYR A 244 18.08 -12.12 -1.08
C TYR A 244 17.16 -10.89 -0.96
N TRP A 245 15.84 -11.08 -0.92
CA TRP A 245 14.90 -9.98 -0.75
C TRP A 245 15.06 -9.27 0.60
N ALA A 246 15.44 -9.97 1.67
CA ALA A 246 15.77 -9.34 2.94
C ALA A 246 16.94 -8.35 2.80
N LYS A 247 17.98 -8.73 2.05
CA LYS A 247 19.11 -7.82 1.75
C LYS A 247 18.66 -6.60 0.96
N VAL A 248 17.79 -6.76 -0.04
CA VAL A 248 17.22 -5.65 -0.81
C VAL A 248 16.44 -4.70 0.11
N ARG A 249 15.60 -5.25 0.99
CA ARG A 249 14.84 -4.46 1.99
C ARG A 249 15.75 -3.66 2.91
N THR A 250 16.88 -4.22 3.35
CA THR A 250 17.85 -3.47 4.17
C THR A 250 18.39 -2.24 3.45
N ARG A 251 18.65 -2.29 2.14
CA ARG A 251 19.08 -1.10 1.38
C ARG A 251 17.97 -0.07 1.31
N TRP A 252 16.75 -0.48 0.98
CA TRP A 252 15.59 0.44 0.97
C TRP A 252 15.37 1.12 2.32
N ALA A 253 15.49 0.39 3.43
CA ALA A 253 15.34 0.94 4.77
C ALA A 253 16.31 2.09 5.06
N THR A 254 17.54 2.05 4.52
CA THR A 254 18.52 3.13 4.72
C THR A 254 18.05 4.50 4.20
N PHE A 255 17.18 4.51 3.18
CA PHE A 255 16.59 5.73 2.63
C PHE A 255 15.22 6.04 3.23
N LEU A 256 14.42 5.01 3.54
CA LEU A 256 13.01 5.18 3.91
C LEU A 256 12.77 5.32 5.41
N GLU A 257 13.77 4.98 6.23
CA GLU A 257 13.74 5.17 7.69
C GLU A 257 14.59 6.39 8.12
N THR A 258 15.22 7.09 7.18
CA THR A 258 16.11 8.23 7.46
C THR A 258 15.75 9.42 6.57
N PRO A 259 15.42 10.60 7.13
CA PRO A 259 15.26 11.83 6.35
C PRO A 259 16.53 12.19 5.56
N PRO A 260 16.42 12.79 4.38
CA PRO A 260 15.19 13.36 3.79
C PRO A 260 14.33 12.35 3.00
N GLY A 261 14.81 11.14 2.71
CA GLY A 261 14.15 10.16 1.84
C GLY A 261 14.96 9.86 0.58
N LEU A 262 14.28 9.52 -0.52
CA LEU A 262 14.92 9.17 -1.79
C LEU A 262 14.27 9.78 -3.02
N HIS A 263 15.07 9.88 -4.08
CA HIS A 263 14.64 10.07 -5.46
C HIS A 263 15.12 8.87 -6.30
N LEU A 264 14.23 8.34 -7.17
CA LEU A 264 14.59 7.32 -8.14
C LEU A 264 14.86 7.95 -9.50
N LYS A 265 16.07 7.69 -10.02
CA LYS A 265 16.49 8.12 -11.37
C LYS A 265 15.87 7.28 -12.49
N THR A 266 15.03 6.30 -12.16
CA THR A 266 14.41 5.41 -13.14
C THR A 266 13.28 6.14 -13.88
N LYS A 267 12.78 5.52 -14.95
CA LYS A 267 11.45 5.87 -15.49
C LYS A 267 10.36 5.29 -14.58
N PRO A 268 9.12 5.81 -14.63
CA PRO A 268 8.01 5.30 -13.80
C PRO A 268 7.73 3.79 -13.92
N ASP A 269 8.23 3.12 -14.96
CA ASP A 269 8.14 1.68 -15.10
C ASP A 269 9.06 0.89 -14.13
N GLY A 270 10.09 1.54 -13.57
CA GLY A 270 11.05 0.94 -12.63
C GLY A 270 11.94 -0.16 -13.24
N MET A 271 11.84 -0.46 -14.53
CA MET A 271 12.41 -1.67 -15.12
C MET A 271 13.92 -1.76 -14.99
N ALA A 272 14.59 -0.61 -14.98
CA ALA A 272 16.04 -0.50 -14.80
C ALA A 272 16.54 -1.07 -13.45
N MET A 273 15.69 -1.09 -12.43
CA MET A 273 15.97 -1.78 -11.15
C MET A 273 15.31 -3.15 -11.09
N ILE A 274 14.07 -3.30 -11.60
CA ILE A 274 13.33 -4.57 -11.55
C ILE A 274 14.11 -5.69 -12.25
N MET A 275 14.59 -5.47 -13.49
CA MET A 275 15.29 -6.50 -14.25
C MET A 275 16.52 -7.07 -13.51
N PRO A 276 17.54 -6.27 -13.14
CA PRO A 276 18.72 -6.81 -12.49
C PRO A 276 18.40 -7.42 -11.13
N MET A 277 17.41 -6.91 -10.40
CA MET A 277 17.05 -7.48 -9.10
C MET A 277 16.39 -8.86 -9.23
N PHE A 278 15.55 -9.07 -10.25
CA PHE A 278 14.95 -10.38 -10.50
C PHE A 278 15.97 -11.36 -11.09
N GLU A 279 16.87 -10.93 -11.97
CA GLU A 279 17.99 -11.77 -12.45
C GLU A 279 18.90 -12.24 -11.29
N GLN A 280 19.13 -11.38 -10.30
CA GLN A 280 19.86 -11.72 -9.09
C GLN A 280 19.05 -12.69 -8.20
N ALA A 281 17.75 -12.48 -8.04
CA ALA A 281 16.87 -13.40 -7.31
C ALA A 281 16.86 -14.80 -7.95
N ASP A 282 16.74 -14.87 -9.28
CA ASP A 282 16.77 -16.11 -10.06
C ASP A 282 18.12 -16.81 -9.92
N SER A 283 19.22 -16.06 -9.92
CA SER A 283 20.57 -16.60 -9.67
C SER A 283 20.65 -17.25 -8.29
N VAL A 284 20.11 -16.61 -7.25
CA VAL A 284 20.04 -17.18 -5.89
C VAL A 284 19.15 -18.42 -5.85
N GLN A 285 18.01 -18.40 -6.55
CA GLN A 285 17.12 -19.56 -6.65
C GLN A 285 17.81 -20.77 -7.31
N GLN A 286 18.70 -20.51 -8.28
CA GLN A 286 19.54 -21.53 -8.93
C GLN A 286 20.75 -21.97 -8.08
N GLY A 287 20.85 -21.53 -6.83
CA GLY A 287 21.95 -21.88 -5.92
C GLY A 287 23.25 -21.09 -6.15
N LYS A 288 23.22 -20.04 -6.98
CA LYS A 288 24.38 -19.16 -7.18
C LYS A 288 24.45 -18.11 -6.07
N ARG A 289 25.66 -17.61 -5.81
CA ARG A 289 25.88 -16.53 -4.84
C ARG A 289 25.80 -15.17 -5.50
N VAL A 290 24.91 -14.31 -4.99
CA VAL A 290 24.94 -12.86 -5.27
C VAL A 290 25.65 -12.14 -4.13
N LYS A 291 26.70 -11.38 -4.46
CA LYS A 291 27.46 -10.58 -3.50
C LYS A 291 26.71 -9.29 -3.20
N ASP A 292 26.85 -8.78 -1.98
CA ASP A 292 26.24 -7.53 -1.54
C ASP A 292 26.59 -6.35 -2.46
N ALA A 293 27.84 -6.25 -2.92
CA ALA A 293 28.26 -5.23 -3.89
C ALA A 293 27.49 -5.24 -5.23
N GLN A 294 26.92 -6.38 -5.64
CA GLN A 294 26.07 -6.45 -6.85
C GLN A 294 24.69 -5.84 -6.61
N ILE A 295 24.16 -5.98 -5.40
CA ILE A 295 22.91 -5.33 -4.98
C ILE A 295 23.19 -3.82 -4.86
N ASP A 296 24.27 -3.46 -4.17
CA ASP A 296 24.65 -2.07 -3.92
C ASP A 296 24.92 -1.29 -5.21
N ALA A 297 25.44 -1.95 -6.25
CA ALA A 297 25.61 -1.35 -7.58
C ALA A 297 24.28 -0.89 -8.21
N VAL A 298 23.21 -1.68 -8.06
CA VAL A 298 21.87 -1.30 -8.57
C VAL A 298 21.37 -0.06 -7.82
N PHE A 299 21.50 -0.03 -6.49
CA PHE A 299 21.09 1.12 -5.68
C PHE A 299 21.90 2.37 -6.01
N THR A 300 23.23 2.26 -6.08
CA THR A 300 24.12 3.39 -6.42
C THR A 300 23.77 3.99 -7.78
N GLN A 301 23.42 3.13 -8.75
CA GLN A 301 23.09 3.57 -10.09
C GLN A 301 21.74 4.29 -10.16
N TRP A 302 20.74 3.88 -9.37
CA TRP A 302 19.35 4.28 -9.60
C TRP A 302 18.66 5.02 -8.45
N VAL A 303 19.24 5.01 -7.26
CA VAL A 303 18.69 5.66 -6.07
C VAL A 303 19.64 6.73 -5.60
N GLU A 304 19.09 7.89 -5.26
CA GLU A 304 19.80 8.96 -4.57
C GLU A 304 18.95 9.51 -3.44
N VAL A 305 19.59 10.25 -2.54
CA VAL A 305 18.90 10.93 -1.43
C VAL A 305 17.97 12.00 -2.00
N ALA A 306 16.77 12.15 -1.44
CA ALA A 306 15.84 13.20 -1.84
C ALA A 306 16.48 14.59 -1.62
N ASN A 307 16.31 15.49 -2.58
CA ASN A 307 16.76 16.88 -2.48
C ASN A 307 15.74 17.76 -1.74
#